data_AF-A0A5K1DDJ7-F1
#
_entry.id   AF-A0A5K1DDJ7-F1
#
_cell.length_a   1.000
_cell.length_b   1.000
_cell.length_c   1.000
_cell.angle_alpha   90.00
_cell.angle_beta   90.00
_cell.angle_gamma   90.00
#
_symmetry.space_group_name_H-M   'P 1'
#
loop_
_entity.id
_entity.type
_entity.pdbx_description
1 polymer ?
#
loop_
_entity_poly.entity_id
_entity_poly.type
_entity_poly.pdbx_seq_one_letter_code
_entity_poly.pdbx_strand_id
1 'polypeptide(L)'
;DIHGQYYDLLRLFEIGGFPPSTSYLFLGDYVDRGKLSLETICLLLAYKIKYPDRFFLLRGNHECSKINRIYGFYDECKRRFNVRLWKIFTDCFNCLPVAALIEEKILCMHGGLSPELQNLSQINSIERPTDVPDFGLLCDLLWSDPNPDIQGWGASDRGVSCSFGAEVVAEFLKKNDLDLVCRAHQ
;
A
#
# COMPACT_ATOMS: atom_id res chain seq x y z
N ASP A 1 5.59 -4.91 3.68
CA ASP A 1 4.94 -4.27 4.84
C ASP A 1 6.00 -3.97 5.88
N ILE A 2 5.84 -2.88 6.64
CA ILE A 2 6.79 -2.47 7.69
C ILE A 2 6.14 -2.48 9.08
N HIS A 3 4.84 -2.15 9.18
CA HIS A 3 4.06 -2.26 10.41
C HIS A 3 4.77 -1.75 11.68
N GLY A 4 5.30 -0.53 11.64
CA GLY A 4 5.95 0.10 12.80
C GLY A 4 7.19 -0.64 13.33
N GLN A 5 7.80 -1.53 12.55
CA GLN A 5 9.07 -2.20 12.86
C GLN A 5 10.27 -1.31 12.49
N TYR A 6 10.39 -0.16 13.17
CA TYR A 6 11.34 0.90 12.80
C TYR A 6 12.80 0.44 12.72
N TYR A 7 13.27 -0.37 13.67
CA TYR A 7 14.66 -0.85 13.65
C TYR A 7 14.92 -1.82 12.49
N ASP A 8 13.93 -2.63 12.10
CA ASP A 8 14.04 -3.50 10.93
C ASP A 8 14.04 -2.68 9.64
N LEU A 9 13.30 -1.56 9.59
CA LEU A 9 13.37 -0.60 8.48
C LEU A 9 14.78 0.01 8.36
N LEU A 10 15.41 0.39 9.47
CA LEU A 10 16.80 0.86 9.44
C LEU A 10 17.74 -0.22 8.91
N ARG A 11 17.55 -1.47 9.34
CA ARG A 11 18.32 -2.61 8.84
C ARG A 11 18.10 -2.85 7.35
N LEU A 12 16.90 -2.66 6.84
CA LEU A 12 16.58 -2.74 5.40
C LEU A 12 17.40 -1.71 4.61
N PHE A 13 17.54 -0.48 5.11
CA PHE A 13 18.38 0.54 4.48
C PHE A 13 19.88 0.26 4.60
N GLU A 14 20.34 -0.33 5.70
CA GLU A 14 21.74 -0.76 5.83
C GLU A 14 22.11 -1.83 4.78
N ILE A 15 21.17 -2.73 4.46
CA ILE A 15 21.39 -3.81 3.48
C ILE A 15 21.21 -3.30 2.04
N GLY A 16 20.13 -2.55 1.78
CA GLY A 16 19.79 -2.05 0.43
C GLY A 16 20.50 -0.77 0.01
N GLY A 17 21.19 -0.11 0.95
CA GLY A 17 21.82 1.19 0.76
C GLY A 17 20.90 2.35 1.11
N PHE A 18 21.35 3.28 1.94
CA PHE A 18 20.56 4.45 2.32
C PHE A 18 20.26 5.36 1.11
N PRO A 19 19.07 5.98 1.03
CA PRO A 19 18.81 7.05 0.09
C PRO A 19 19.83 8.21 0.26
N PRO A 20 20.38 8.79 -0.84
CA PRO A 20 19.91 8.68 -2.22
C PRO A 20 20.66 7.66 -3.09
N SER A 21 21.55 6.85 -2.50
CA SER A 21 22.35 5.89 -3.27
C SER A 21 21.50 4.81 -3.96
N THR A 22 20.35 4.49 -3.39
CA THR A 22 19.38 3.53 -3.90
C THR A 22 18.00 4.18 -4.01
N SER A 23 17.28 3.92 -5.11
CA SER A 23 15.88 4.31 -5.28
C SER A 23 14.96 3.28 -4.64
N TYR A 24 13.89 3.74 -3.98
CA TYR A 24 12.98 2.88 -3.24
C TYR A 24 11.52 3.08 -3.66
N LEU A 25 10.80 1.97 -3.78
CA LEU A 25 9.34 1.91 -3.83
C LEU A 25 8.86 1.05 -2.67
N PHE A 26 8.09 1.63 -1.75
CA PHE A 26 7.40 0.87 -0.72
C PHE A 26 5.95 0.62 -1.11
N LEU A 27 5.45 -0.57 -0.80
CA LEU A 27 4.13 -1.05 -1.21
C LEU A 27 3.05 -0.83 -0.13
N GLY A 28 3.24 0.08 0.83
CA GLY A 28 2.26 0.35 1.89
C GLY A 28 2.50 -0.41 3.20
N ASP A 29 1.54 -0.28 4.11
CA ASP A 29 1.50 -0.87 5.46
C ASP A 29 2.70 -0.47 6.30
N TYR A 30 2.80 0.85 6.53
CA TYR A 30 3.85 1.49 7.31
C TYR A 30 3.54 1.46 8.80
N VAL A 31 2.27 1.61 9.15
CA VAL A 31 1.78 1.81 10.51
C VAL A 31 1.03 0.57 11.02
N ASP A 32 0.59 0.66 12.29
CA ASP A 32 -0.11 -0.40 13.04
C ASP A 32 0.73 -1.64 13.34
N ARG A 33 0.21 -2.47 14.25
CA ARG A 33 0.74 -3.78 14.72
C ARG A 33 2.08 -3.72 15.46
N GLY A 34 3.02 -2.89 15.01
CA GLY A 34 4.29 -2.61 15.70
C GLY A 34 4.20 -1.46 16.70
N LYS A 35 5.34 -1.20 17.36
CA LYS A 35 5.42 -0.27 18.49
C LYS A 35 5.91 1.15 18.12
N LEU A 36 6.50 1.30 16.94
CA LEU A 36 7.21 2.51 16.51
C LEU A 36 6.70 2.98 15.13
N SER A 37 5.37 3.04 14.97
CA SER A 37 4.74 3.45 13.72
C SER A 37 5.06 4.91 13.40
N LEU A 38 5.13 5.77 14.41
CA LEU A 38 5.46 7.19 14.23
C LEU A 38 6.87 7.38 13.69
N GLU A 39 7.88 6.71 14.25
CA GLU A 39 9.25 6.76 13.74
C GLU A 39 9.32 6.25 12.30
N THR A 40 8.68 5.11 12.02
CA THR A 40 8.60 4.53 10.67
C THR A 40 8.04 5.53 9.66
N ILE A 41 6.83 6.05 9.89
CA ILE A 41 6.20 6.93 8.90
C ILE A 41 6.91 8.28 8.80
N CYS A 42 7.41 8.84 9.91
CA CYS A 42 8.16 10.09 9.89
C CYS A 42 9.44 9.98 9.06
N LEU A 43 10.21 8.89 9.20
CA LEU A 43 11.41 8.68 8.41
C LEU A 43 11.09 8.54 6.93
N LEU A 44 10.08 7.73 6.59
CA LEU A 44 9.66 7.52 5.20
C LEU A 44 9.18 8.83 4.54
N LEU A 45 8.38 9.64 5.25
CA LEU A 45 7.93 10.94 4.75
C LEU A 45 9.10 11.94 4.64
N ALA A 46 10.03 11.92 5.59
CA ALA A 46 11.24 12.75 5.50
C ALA A 46 12.07 12.41 4.26
N TYR A 47 12.25 11.12 3.96
CA TYR A 47 12.89 10.70 2.71
C TYR A 47 12.08 11.06 1.47
N LYS A 48 10.74 10.97 1.51
CA LYS A 48 9.90 11.42 0.40
C LYS A 48 10.07 12.91 0.10
N ILE A 49 10.18 13.74 1.13
CA ILE A 49 10.44 15.18 0.99
C ILE A 49 11.86 15.42 0.48
N LYS A 50 12.84 14.68 1.00
CA LYS A 50 14.25 14.89 0.69
C LYS A 50 14.64 14.40 -0.70
N TYR A 51 14.06 13.30 -1.16
CA TYR A 51 14.38 12.62 -2.43
C TYR A 51 13.09 12.29 -3.21
N PRO A 52 12.32 13.32 -3.63
CA PRO A 52 10.98 13.13 -4.19
C PRO A 52 10.95 12.35 -5.51
N ASP A 53 12.07 12.32 -6.24
CA ASP A 53 12.28 11.66 -7.53
C ASP A 53 12.83 10.23 -7.42
N ARG A 54 13.17 9.77 -6.20
CA ARG A 54 13.83 8.47 -5.97
C ARG A 54 13.21 7.65 -4.85
N PHE A 55 12.37 8.26 -4.02
CA PHE A 55 11.71 7.62 -2.89
C PHE A 55 10.20 7.69 -3.07
N PHE A 56 9.56 6.53 -3.17
CA PHE A 56 8.14 6.38 -3.51
C PHE A 56 7.43 5.53 -2.46
N LEU A 57 6.23 5.98 -2.08
CA LEU A 57 5.40 5.37 -1.06
C LEU A 57 4.02 5.13 -1.66
N LEU A 58 3.62 3.86 -1.79
CA LEU A 58 2.25 3.50 -2.12
C LEU A 58 1.38 3.44 -0.86
N ARG A 59 0.07 3.48 -1.02
CA ARG A 59 -0.89 3.30 0.06
C ARG A 59 -1.10 1.81 0.34
N GLY A 60 -1.00 1.40 1.61
CA GLY A 60 -1.46 0.10 2.10
C GLY A 60 -2.82 0.22 2.79
N ASN A 61 -3.44 -0.92 3.13
CA ASN A 61 -4.77 -0.90 3.73
C ASN A 61 -4.76 -0.34 5.16
N HIS A 62 -3.61 -0.36 5.83
CA HIS A 62 -3.41 0.29 7.12
C HIS A 62 -3.23 1.82 7.02
N GLU A 63 -2.98 2.38 5.84
CA GLU A 63 -3.01 3.82 5.60
C GLU A 63 -4.44 4.35 5.34
N CYS A 64 -5.42 3.84 6.10
CA CYS A 64 -6.79 4.34 6.10
C CYS A 64 -7.32 4.52 7.53
N SER A 65 -8.22 5.49 7.70
CA SER A 65 -8.68 5.91 9.02
C SER A 65 -9.43 4.79 9.77
N LYS A 66 -10.20 3.96 9.06
CA LYS A 66 -10.99 2.86 9.66
C LYS A 66 -10.09 1.79 10.29
N ILE A 67 -8.98 1.46 9.63
CA ILE A 67 -8.07 0.39 10.05
C ILE A 67 -7.11 0.89 11.13
N ASN A 68 -6.41 1.99 10.88
CA ASN A 68 -5.41 2.47 11.84
C ASN A 68 -5.99 3.15 13.09
N ARG A 69 -7.32 3.29 13.15
CA ARG A 69 -8.05 3.63 14.36
C ARG A 69 -8.03 2.52 15.40
N ILE A 70 -7.95 1.25 14.98
CA ILE A 70 -8.15 0.07 15.82
C ILE A 70 -6.90 -0.81 15.95
N TYR A 71 -5.96 -0.75 14.99
CA TYR A 71 -4.77 -1.64 14.98
C TYR A 71 -3.48 -1.02 15.54
N GLY A 72 -3.57 0.17 16.14
CA GLY A 72 -2.55 0.70 17.06
C GLY A 72 -2.09 2.14 16.79
N PHE A 73 -2.11 2.61 15.55
CA PHE A 73 -1.50 3.90 15.20
C PHE A 73 -2.23 5.09 15.84
N TYR A 74 -3.57 5.07 15.88
CA TYR A 74 -4.33 6.08 16.60
C TYR A 74 -3.92 6.16 18.07
N ASP A 75 -3.81 5.00 18.74
CA ASP A 75 -3.47 4.96 20.17
C ASP A 75 -2.03 5.40 20.40
N GLU A 76 -1.11 5.08 19.48
CA GLU A 76 0.26 5.58 19.51
C GLU A 76 0.31 7.11 19.40
N CYS A 77 -0.40 7.68 18.41
CA CYS A 77 -0.52 9.13 18.22
C CYS A 77 -1.13 9.81 19.45
N LYS A 78 -2.24 9.27 19.97
CA LYS A 78 -2.93 9.82 21.14
C LYS A 78 -2.07 9.78 22.40
N ARG A 79 -1.34 8.68 22.62
CA ARG A 79 -0.49 8.47 23.80
C ARG A 79 0.73 9.37 23.80
N ARG A 80 1.40 9.53 22.66
CA ARG A 80 2.67 10.27 22.55
C ARG A 80 2.49 11.75 22.20
N PHE A 81 1.37 12.09 21.57
CA PHE A 81 1.06 13.42 21.11
C PHE A 81 -0.41 13.75 21.40
N ASN A 82 -1.28 13.72 20.40
CA ASN A 82 -2.70 13.99 20.53
C ASN A 82 -3.47 13.44 19.31
N VAL A 83 -4.80 13.44 19.42
CA VAL A 83 -5.71 12.96 18.37
C VAL A 83 -5.65 13.84 17.10
N ARG A 84 -5.28 15.12 17.23
CA ARG A 84 -5.16 16.02 16.07
C ARG A 84 -4.02 15.56 15.15
N LEU A 85 -2.91 15.07 15.70
CA LEU A 85 -1.81 14.54 14.91
C LEU A 85 -2.24 13.33 14.06
N TRP A 86 -3.02 12.40 14.63
CA TRP A 86 -3.57 11.27 13.87
C TRP A 86 -4.44 11.72 12.70
N LYS A 87 -5.29 12.75 12.88
CA LYS A 87 -6.08 13.32 11.78
C LYS A 87 -5.21 13.89 10.66
N ILE A 88 -4.12 14.57 11.00
CA ILE A 88 -3.15 15.10 10.02
C ILE A 88 -2.50 13.96 9.22
N PHE A 89 -2.15 12.85 9.89
CA PHE A 89 -1.66 11.67 9.19
C PHE A 89 -2.72 11.05 8.28
N THR A 90 -3.98 10.99 8.71
CA THR A 90 -5.09 10.56 7.84
C THR A 90 -5.20 11.43 6.58
N ASP A 91 -5.11 12.76 6.71
CA ASP A 91 -5.12 13.67 5.56
C ASP A 91 -3.94 13.39 4.61
N CYS A 92 -2.75 13.10 5.17
CA CYS A 92 -1.58 12.71 4.39
C CYS A 92 -1.77 11.37 3.67
N PHE A 93 -2.28 10.36 4.37
CA PHE A 93 -2.53 9.02 3.83
C PHE A 93 -3.57 9.01 2.72
N ASN A 94 -4.60 9.86 2.82
CA ASN A 94 -5.61 10.04 1.79
C ASN A 94 -5.04 10.58 0.46
N CYS A 95 -3.81 11.09 0.45
CA CYS A 95 -3.11 11.58 -0.73
C CYS A 95 -2.07 10.59 -1.29
N LEU A 96 -1.85 9.43 -0.66
CA LEU A 96 -0.88 8.46 -1.16
C LEU A 96 -1.32 7.87 -2.51
N PRO A 97 -0.39 7.66 -3.46
CA PRO A 97 -0.68 6.91 -4.69
C PRO A 97 -1.00 5.45 -4.36
N VAL A 98 -1.84 4.81 -5.16
CA VAL A 98 -2.34 3.45 -4.87
C VAL A 98 -1.69 2.37 -5.73
N ALA A 99 -0.99 2.77 -6.80
CA ALA A 99 -0.20 1.88 -7.63
C ALA A 99 1.01 2.61 -8.22
N ALA A 100 1.98 1.84 -8.71
CA ALA A 100 3.07 2.32 -9.55
C ALA A 100 3.27 1.39 -10.75
N LEU A 101 3.77 1.94 -11.85
CA LEU A 101 4.14 1.17 -13.04
C LEU A 101 5.64 1.40 -13.30
N ILE A 102 6.44 0.35 -13.20
CA ILE A 102 7.90 0.40 -13.39
C ILE A 102 8.22 -0.08 -14.79
N GLU A 103 8.95 0.75 -15.55
CA GLU A 103 9.40 0.48 -16.92
C GLU A 103 8.29 -0.03 -17.84
N GLU A 104 7.06 0.45 -17.63
CA GLU A 104 5.86 0.05 -18.38
C GLU A 104 5.53 -1.46 -18.30
N LYS A 105 6.18 -2.22 -17.42
CA LYS A 105 6.09 -3.69 -17.37
C LYS A 105 5.72 -4.28 -16.02
N ILE A 106 6.06 -3.62 -14.92
CA ILE A 106 5.78 -4.13 -13.57
C ILE A 106 4.76 -3.24 -12.89
N LEU A 107 3.57 -3.77 -12.66
CA LEU A 107 2.50 -3.09 -11.93
C LEU A 107 2.61 -3.42 -10.43
N CYS A 108 2.83 -2.38 -9.62
CA CYS A 108 3.00 -2.48 -8.18
C CYS A 108 1.78 -1.93 -7.45
N MET A 109 1.27 -2.65 -6.45
CA MET A 109 0.23 -2.20 -5.50
C MET A 109 0.36 -2.93 -4.17
N HIS A 110 -0.46 -2.59 -3.18
CA HIS A 110 -0.39 -3.26 -1.88
C HIS A 110 -1.08 -4.63 -1.90
N GLY A 111 -2.39 -4.63 -2.18
CA GLY A 111 -3.25 -5.81 -2.21
C GLY A 111 -3.08 -6.58 -3.51
N GLY A 112 -3.93 -6.32 -4.51
CA GLY A 112 -3.86 -7.01 -5.78
C GLY A 112 -4.88 -6.54 -6.80
N LEU A 113 -5.27 -7.43 -7.71
CA LEU A 113 -6.17 -7.09 -8.81
C LEU A 113 -7.61 -6.88 -8.34
N SER A 114 -8.40 -6.20 -9.17
CA SER A 114 -9.83 -5.98 -8.97
C SER A 114 -10.62 -6.49 -10.18
N PRO A 115 -11.82 -7.07 -10.01
CA PRO A 115 -12.72 -7.37 -11.12
C PRO A 115 -13.09 -6.13 -11.94
N GLU A 116 -13.06 -4.95 -11.31
CA GLU A 116 -13.36 -3.67 -11.93
C GLU A 116 -12.16 -3.10 -12.70
N LEU A 117 -10.93 -3.57 -12.45
CA LEU A 117 -9.72 -3.07 -13.10
C LEU A 117 -9.56 -3.69 -14.50
N GLN A 118 -10.09 -3.00 -15.50
CA GLN A 118 -10.02 -3.43 -16.90
C GLN A 118 -8.88 -2.76 -17.67
N ASN A 119 -8.49 -1.56 -17.27
CA ASN A 119 -7.39 -0.80 -17.85
C ASN A 119 -6.69 0.06 -16.78
N LEU A 120 -5.40 0.36 -16.97
CA LEU A 120 -4.62 1.11 -15.99
C LEU A 120 -5.09 2.57 -15.84
N SER A 121 -5.78 3.14 -16.82
CA SER A 121 -6.28 4.52 -16.74
C SER A 121 -7.35 4.71 -15.66
N GLN A 122 -8.08 3.64 -15.29
CA GLN A 122 -9.04 3.67 -14.18
C GLN A 122 -8.36 4.01 -12.84
N ILE A 123 -7.09 3.61 -12.66
CA ILE A 123 -6.32 3.97 -11.46
C ILE A 123 -6.03 5.47 -11.44
N ASN A 124 -5.74 6.07 -12.60
CA ASN A 124 -5.48 7.51 -12.72
C ASN A 124 -6.73 8.37 -12.46
N SER A 125 -7.92 7.80 -12.64
CA SER A 125 -9.20 8.48 -12.36
C SER A 125 -9.57 8.52 -10.87
N ILE A 126 -8.78 7.88 -9.99
CA ILE A 126 -9.01 7.94 -8.55
C ILE A 126 -8.54 9.29 -8.02
N GLU A 127 -9.49 10.16 -7.70
CA GLU A 127 -9.22 11.49 -7.14
C GLU A 127 -8.65 11.40 -5.72
N ARG A 128 -7.79 12.36 -5.38
CA ARG A 128 -7.18 12.51 -4.05
C ARG A 128 -7.39 13.94 -3.54
N PRO A 129 -7.62 14.14 -2.22
CA PRO A 129 -7.65 13.14 -1.16
C PRO A 129 -8.90 12.27 -1.19
N THR A 130 -8.77 10.98 -0.86
CA THR A 130 -9.91 10.05 -0.77
C THR A 130 -9.73 9.06 0.37
N ASP A 131 -10.82 8.64 1.00
CA ASP A 131 -10.81 7.53 1.96
C ASP A 131 -10.95 6.19 1.22
N VAL A 132 -10.60 5.08 1.87
CA VAL A 132 -10.76 3.74 1.27
C VAL A 132 -12.21 3.28 1.44
N PRO A 133 -12.96 3.04 0.34
CA PRO A 133 -14.32 2.53 0.41
C PRO A 133 -14.34 1.08 0.89
N ASP A 134 -15.51 0.59 1.30
CA ASP A 134 -15.66 -0.79 1.78
C ASP A 134 -15.68 -1.83 0.63
N PHE A 135 -15.86 -1.39 -0.62
CA PHE A 135 -15.88 -2.21 -1.84
C PHE A 135 -15.43 -1.42 -3.08
N GLY A 136 -15.22 -2.13 -4.19
CA GLY A 136 -14.87 -1.57 -5.50
C GLY A 136 -13.38 -1.40 -5.72
N LEU A 137 -13.00 -0.84 -6.87
CA LEU A 137 -11.62 -0.78 -7.35
C LEU A 137 -10.58 -0.34 -6.29
N LEU A 138 -10.81 0.78 -5.60
CA LEU A 138 -9.87 1.27 -4.61
C LEU A 138 -9.73 0.31 -3.42
N CYS A 139 -10.83 -0.29 -2.97
CA CYS A 139 -10.77 -1.31 -1.91
C CYS A 139 -9.90 -2.50 -2.37
N ASP A 140 -10.15 -3.01 -3.57
CA ASP A 140 -9.48 -4.20 -4.07
C ASP A 140 -7.97 -4.02 -4.28
N LEU A 141 -7.53 -2.88 -4.81
CA LEU A 141 -6.10 -2.56 -4.97
C LEU A 141 -5.31 -2.63 -3.65
N LEU A 142 -6.00 -2.46 -2.52
CA LEU A 142 -5.44 -2.43 -1.18
C LEU A 142 -5.70 -3.73 -0.39
N TRP A 143 -6.65 -4.57 -0.80
CA TRP A 143 -7.12 -5.68 0.05
C TRP A 143 -7.17 -7.05 -0.62
N SER A 144 -7.18 -7.13 -1.95
CA SER A 144 -7.34 -8.43 -2.61
C SER A 144 -6.08 -9.29 -2.49
N ASP A 145 -6.29 -10.61 -2.49
CA ASP A 145 -5.22 -11.60 -2.32
C ASP A 145 -5.22 -12.64 -3.45
N PRO A 146 -4.05 -13.10 -3.90
CA PRO A 146 -3.97 -14.26 -4.76
C PRO A 146 -4.40 -15.52 -4.00
N ASN A 147 -5.13 -16.42 -4.67
CA ASN A 147 -5.47 -17.72 -4.13
C ASN A 147 -5.20 -18.80 -5.20
N PRO A 148 -4.22 -19.70 -4.99
CA PRO A 148 -3.84 -20.72 -5.98
C PRO A 148 -4.88 -21.84 -6.13
N ASP A 149 -5.81 -21.97 -5.17
CA ASP A 149 -6.77 -23.07 -5.12
C ASP A 149 -8.11 -22.74 -5.80
N ILE A 150 -8.26 -21.54 -6.36
CA ILE A 150 -9.47 -21.09 -7.04
C ILE A 150 -9.25 -20.83 -8.52
N GLN A 151 -10.37 -20.85 -9.26
CA GLN A 151 -10.43 -20.32 -10.61
C GLN A 151 -11.23 -19.01 -10.62
N GLY A 152 -10.73 -18.01 -11.35
CA GLY A 152 -11.34 -16.70 -11.50
C GLY A 152 -11.27 -15.88 -10.21
N TRP A 153 -12.42 -15.36 -9.81
CA TRP A 153 -12.58 -14.53 -8.60
C TRP A 153 -13.29 -15.32 -7.50
N GLY A 154 -12.82 -15.17 -6.27
CA GLY A 154 -13.38 -15.82 -5.10
C GLY A 154 -13.68 -14.84 -3.98
N ALA A 155 -14.38 -15.34 -2.95
CA ALA A 155 -14.53 -14.60 -1.70
C ALA A 155 -13.17 -14.48 -0.99
N SER A 156 -12.94 -13.35 -0.32
CA SER A 156 -11.77 -13.15 0.52
C SER A 156 -12.03 -13.68 1.93
N ASP A 157 -11.07 -14.43 2.48
CA ASP A 157 -11.10 -14.89 3.89
C ASP A 157 -11.01 -13.72 4.88
N ARG A 158 -10.60 -12.53 4.41
CA ARG A 158 -10.58 -11.30 5.22
C ARG A 158 -11.97 -10.70 5.42
N GLY A 159 -13.00 -11.21 4.72
CA GLY A 159 -14.36 -10.67 4.74
C GLY A 159 -14.50 -9.31 4.04
N VAL A 160 -13.46 -8.86 3.32
CA VAL A 160 -13.41 -7.63 2.53
C VAL A 160 -12.67 -7.89 1.22
N SER A 161 -13.09 -7.23 0.15
CA SER A 161 -12.58 -7.45 -1.21
C SER A 161 -12.77 -8.91 -1.68
N CYS A 162 -11.87 -9.39 -2.54
CA CYS A 162 -11.95 -10.65 -3.25
C CYS A 162 -10.61 -11.37 -3.24
N SER A 163 -10.64 -12.66 -3.58
CA SER A 163 -9.46 -13.43 -3.96
C SER A 163 -9.42 -13.62 -5.48
N PHE A 164 -8.22 -13.82 -6.04
CA PHE A 164 -8.05 -14.04 -7.49
C PHE A 164 -7.10 -15.18 -7.81
N GLY A 165 -7.45 -15.97 -8.83
CA GLY A 165 -6.66 -17.10 -9.32
C GLY A 165 -5.51 -16.69 -10.24
N ALA A 166 -4.63 -17.65 -10.55
CA ALA A 166 -3.45 -17.43 -11.37
C ALA A 166 -3.79 -17.04 -12.83
N GLU A 167 -4.90 -17.53 -13.37
CA GLU A 167 -5.39 -17.17 -14.69
C GLU A 167 -5.83 -15.70 -14.77
N VAL A 168 -6.41 -15.16 -13.68
CA VAL A 168 -6.80 -13.73 -13.63
C VAL A 168 -5.55 -12.86 -13.80
N VAL A 169 -4.46 -13.23 -13.14
CA VAL A 169 -3.17 -12.55 -13.28
C VAL A 169 -2.64 -12.69 -14.71
N ALA A 170 -2.61 -13.91 -15.26
CA ALA A 170 -2.09 -14.16 -16.61
C ALA A 170 -2.87 -13.40 -17.69
N GLU A 171 -4.20 -13.39 -17.62
CA GLU A 171 -5.06 -12.64 -18.54
C GLU A 171 -4.86 -11.14 -18.40
N PHE A 172 -4.78 -10.64 -17.16
CA PHE A 172 -4.56 -9.22 -16.89
C PHE A 172 -3.22 -8.73 -17.43
N LEU A 173 -2.14 -9.48 -17.18
CA LEU A 173 -0.81 -9.17 -17.67
C LEU A 173 -0.78 -9.12 -19.20
N LYS A 174 -1.31 -10.17 -19.85
CA LYS A 174 -1.40 -10.24 -21.31
C LYS A 174 -2.22 -9.09 -21.90
N LYS A 175 -3.35 -8.76 -21.29
CA LYS A 175 -4.25 -7.70 -21.77
C LYS A 175 -3.61 -6.31 -21.70
N ASN A 176 -2.80 -6.05 -20.69
CA ASN A 176 -2.20 -4.74 -20.45
C ASN A 176 -0.72 -4.65 -20.86
N ASP A 177 -0.20 -5.66 -21.58
CA ASP A 177 1.21 -5.77 -22.00
C ASP A 177 2.21 -5.62 -20.82
N LEU A 178 1.89 -6.27 -19.71
CA LEU A 178 2.71 -6.28 -18.49
C LEU A 178 3.39 -7.64 -18.31
N ASP A 179 4.51 -7.64 -17.58
CA ASP A 179 5.28 -8.84 -17.26
C ASP A 179 5.04 -9.34 -15.83
N LEU A 180 4.73 -8.44 -14.90
CA LEU A 180 4.65 -8.77 -13.47
C LEU A 180 3.66 -7.89 -12.71
N VAL A 181 2.92 -8.53 -11.80
CA VAL A 181 2.25 -7.86 -10.68
C VAL A 181 3.12 -8.03 -9.44
N CYS A 182 3.54 -6.92 -8.84
CA CYS A 182 4.33 -6.91 -7.60
C CYS A 182 3.45 -6.39 -6.46
N ARG A 183 3.36 -7.14 -5.37
CA ARG A 183 2.42 -6.87 -4.27
C ARG A 183 2.98 -7.23 -2.90
N ALA A 184 2.27 -6.89 -1.83
CA ALA A 184 2.70 -7.09 -0.44
C ALA A 184 1.63 -7.82 0.41
N HIS A 185 1.14 -7.27 1.53
CA HIS A 185 -0.09 -7.64 2.27
C HIS A 185 -0.23 -9.08 2.87
N GLN A 186 0.59 -10.05 2.45
CA GLN A 186 0.68 -11.42 2.98
C GLN A 186 2.12 -11.79 3.32
#